data_AF-A0A1G6AZF1-F1
#
_entry.id   AF-A0A1G6AZF1-F1
#
_cell.length_a   1.000
_cell.length_b   1.000
_cell.length_c   1.000
_cell.angle_alpha   90.00
_cell.angle_beta   90.00
_cell.angle_gamma   90.00
#
_symmetry.space_group_name_H-M   'P 1'
#
loop_
_entity.id
_entity.type
_entity.pdbx_description
1 polymer ?
#
loop_
_entity_poly.entity_id
_entity_poly.type
_entity_poly.pdbx_seq_one_letter_code
_entity_poly.pdbx_strand_id
1 'polypeptide(L)' 'MNIDTKTLVSITDVNHNFSRVTKIVEEHGSALILKNNAPKYLMLDLTTVDDKAVESIMKKASVGKKSSK' A
#
# COMPACT_ATOMS: atom_id res chain seq x y z
N MET A 1 -1.58 3.93 -22.02
CA MET A 1 -1.45 3.17 -20.75
C MET A 1 -2.15 4.00 -19.69
N ASN A 2 -3.35 3.61 -19.25
CA ASN A 2 -4.10 4.35 -18.24
C ASN A 2 -3.54 4.00 -16.86
N ILE A 3 -2.49 4.71 -16.45
CA ILE A 3 -2.07 4.67 -15.05
C ILE A 3 -3.07 5.54 -14.32
N ASP A 4 -3.91 4.92 -13.49
CA ASP A 4 -4.86 5.65 -12.64
C ASP A 4 -4.06 6.43 -11.59
N THR A 5 -3.82 7.71 -11.86
CA THR A 5 -2.99 8.56 -11.00
C THR A 5 -3.67 8.93 -9.67
N LYS A 6 -4.96 8.61 -9.53
CA LYS A 6 -5.75 8.92 -8.33
C LYS A 6 -5.32 8.13 -7.10
N THR A 7 -4.72 6.96 -7.30
CA THR A 7 -4.24 6.10 -6.21
C THR A 7 -2.76 6.31 -5.91
N LEU A 8 -2.05 7.18 -6.67
CA LEU A 8 -0.65 7.54 -6.42
C LEU A 8 -0.57 8.74 -5.47
N VAL A 9 -0.13 8.50 -4.24
CA VAL A 9 -0.02 9.53 -3.19
C VAL A 9 1.42 9.69 -2.74
N SER A 10 1.86 10.92 -2.44
CA SER A 10 3.20 11.12 -1.86
C SER A 10 3.21 10.80 -0.38
N ILE A 11 4.35 10.39 0.17
CA ILE A 11 4.50 10.17 1.62
C ILE A 11 4.19 11.43 2.44
N THR A 12 4.48 12.61 1.90
CA THR A 12 4.16 13.90 2.54
C THR A 12 2.65 14.10 2.63
N ASP A 13 1.91 13.78 1.57
CA ASP A 13 0.45 13.89 1.54
C ASP A 13 -0.21 12.90 2.50
N VAL A 14 0.30 11.66 2.57
CA VAL A 14 -0.14 10.66 3.55
C VAL A 14 0.07 11.17 4.98
N ASN A 15 1.22 11.77 5.27
CA ASN A 15 1.53 12.26 6.62
C ASN A 15 0.64 13.44 7.05
N HIS A 16 0.29 14.32 6.12
CA HIS A 16 -0.55 15.50 6.42
C HIS A 16 -2.05 15.20 6.35
N ASN A 17 -2.46 14.29 5.48
CA ASN A 17 -3.86 14.06 5.11
C ASN A 17 -4.27 12.59 5.20
N PHE A 18 -3.76 11.85 6.20
CA PHE A 18 -3.97 10.40 6.31
C PHE A 18 -5.44 9.99 6.20
N SER A 19 -6.35 10.65 6.93
CA SER A 19 -7.78 10.35 6.91
C SER A 19 -8.48 10.64 5.58
N ARG A 20 -7.88 11.48 4.71
CA ARG A 20 -8.38 11.68 3.35
C ARG A 20 -7.84 10.57 2.43
N VAL A 21 -6.58 10.17 2.61
CA VAL A 21 -5.97 9.09 1.86
C VAL A 21 -6.65 7.75 2.16
N THR A 22 -7.07 7.49 3.40
CA THR A 22 -7.84 6.28 3.74
C THR A 22 -9.13 6.18 2.94
N LYS A 23 -9.84 7.30 2.72
CA LYS A 23 -11.05 7.31 1.88
C LYS A 23 -10.77 6.96 0.42
N ILE A 24 -9.65 7.44 -0.12
CA ILE A 24 -9.20 7.04 -1.47
C ILE A 24 -8.96 5.53 -1.52
N VAL A 25 -8.39 4.95 -0.46
CA VAL A 25 -8.17 3.50 -0.34
C VAL A 25 -9.48 2.73 -0.17
N GLU A 26 -10.44 3.23 0.60
CA GLU A 26 -11.78 2.63 0.75
C GLU A 26 -12.55 2.66 -0.59
N GLU A 27 -12.43 3.74 -1.36
CA GLU A 27 -13.11 3.90 -2.66
C GLU A 27 -12.47 3.07 -3.78
N HIS A 28 -11.12 2.99 -3.81
CA HIS A 28 -10.38 2.34 -4.88
C HIS A 28 -9.75 0.98 -4.50
N GLY A 29 -9.96 0.52 -3.26
CA GLY A 29 -9.39 -0.70 -2.67
C GLY A 29 -7.90 -0.61 -2.32
N SER A 30 -7.14 0.29 -2.94
CA SER A 30 -5.70 0.42 -2.73
C SER A 30 -5.12 1.79 -3.10
N ALA A 31 -4.00 2.15 -2.49
CA ALA A 31 -3.20 3.32 -2.86
C ALA A 31 -1.69 3.04 -2.81
N LEU A 32 -0.98 3.56 -3.79
CA LEU A 32 0.46 3.39 -3.96
C LEU A 32 1.17 4.66 -3.49
N ILE A 33 1.98 4.52 -2.45
CA ILE A 33 2.65 5.64 -1.79
C ILE A 33 4.06 5.83 -2.35
N LEU A 34 4.34 7.04 -2.81
CA LEU A 34 5.61 7.47 -3.37
C LEU A 34 6.51 8.09 -2.29
N LYS A 35 7.79 7.71 -2.27
CA LYS A 35 8.84 8.41 -1.54
C LYS A 35 9.89 8.88 -2.53
N ASN A 36 10.20 10.18 -2.54
CA ASN A 36 11.12 10.79 -3.51
C ASN A 36 10.72 10.48 -4.97
N ASN A 37 9.42 10.61 -5.28
CA ASN A 37 8.83 10.31 -6.59
C ASN A 37 8.97 8.85 -7.07
N ALA A 38 9.38 7.93 -6.19
CA ALA A 38 9.45 6.50 -6.49
C ALA A 38 8.41 5.71 -5.67
N PRO A 39 7.69 4.76 -6.30
CA PRO A 39 6.85 3.77 -5.62
C PRO A 39 7.60 3.08 -4.49
N LYS A 40 7.14 3.21 -3.24
CA LYS A 40 7.84 2.61 -2.10
C LYS A 40 6.94 1.88 -1.11
N TYR A 41 5.70 2.33 -0.93
CA TYR A 41 4.76 1.66 -0.02
C TYR A 41 3.43 1.43 -0.71
N LEU A 42 2.65 0.50 -0.17
CA LEU A 42 1.32 0.15 -0.65
C LEU A 42 0.37 0.15 0.55
N MET A 43 -0.78 0.79 0.40
CA MET A 43 -1.87 0.77 1.35
C MET A 43 -3.03 0.00 0.72
N LEU A 44 -3.60 -0.94 1.48
CA LEU A 44 -4.63 -1.87 1.03
C LEU A 44 -5.80 -1.85 2.00
N ASP A 45 -7.02 -1.84 1.47
CA ASP A 45 -8.21 -2.14 2.25
C ASP A 45 -8.37 -3.66 2.36
N LEU A 46 -8.10 -4.19 3.55
CA LEU A 46 -8.18 -5.63 3.82
C LEU A 46 -9.60 -6.19 3.73
N THR A 47 -10.63 -5.34 3.79
CA THR A 47 -12.02 -5.80 3.63
C THR A 47 -12.35 -6.19 2.19
N THR A 48 -11.58 -5.68 1.23
CA THR A 48 -11.79 -5.90 -0.22
C THR A 48 -10.83 -6.94 -0.81
N VAL A 49 -9.81 -7.34 -0.06
CA VAL A 49 -8.74 -8.22 -0.53
C VAL A 49 -9.00 -9.66 -0.05
N ASP A 50 -8.74 -10.65 -0.92
CA ASP A 50 -8.83 -12.07 -0.57
C ASP A 50 -7.88 -12.43 0.57
N ASP A 51 -8.41 -13.09 1.61
CA ASP A 51 -7.65 -13.58 2.77
C ASP A 51 -6.39 -14.37 2.36
N LYS A 52 -6.46 -15.17 1.29
CA LYS A 52 -5.30 -15.93 0.77
C LYS A 52 -4.19 -15.01 0.24
N ALA A 53 -4.56 -13.89 -0.36
CA ALA A 53 -3.60 -12.90 -0.83
C ALA A 53 -2.95 -12.17 0.35
N VAL A 54 -3.74 -11.82 1.38
CA VAL A 54 -3.24 -11.23 2.64
C VAL A 54 -2.27 -12.19 3.33
N GLU A 55 -2.62 -13.47 3.47
CA GLU A 55 -1.75 -14.51 4.04
C GLU A 55 -0.43 -14.64 3.27
N SER A 56 -0.48 -14.60 1.94
CA SER A 56 0.71 -14.68 1.09
C SER A 56 1.66 -13.50 1.30
N ILE A 57 1.12 -12.28 1.46
CA ILE A 57 1.90 -11.07 1.75
C ILE A 57 2.52 -11.17 3.16
N MET A 58 1.73 -11.57 4.15
CA MET A 58 2.17 -11.73 5.55
C MET A 58 3.24 -12.83 5.69
N LYS A 59 3.12 -13.93 4.95
CA LYS A 59 4.12 -15.00 4.91
C LYS A 59 5.44 -14.53 4.29
N LYS A 60 5.41 -13.75 3.21
CA LYS A 60 6.62 -13.15 2.63
C LYS A 60 7.30 -12.18 3.60
N ALA A 61 6.53 -11.39 4.35
CA ALA A 61 7.06 -10.47 5.36
C ALA A 61 7.73 -11.20 6.55
N SER A 62 7.19 -12.34 6.96
CA SER A 62 7.74 -13.15 8.07
C SER A 62 8.94 -14.03 7.67
N VAL A 63 9.03 -14.44 6.40
CA VAL A 63 10.18 -15.23 5.88
C VAL A 63 11.46 -14.40 5.73
N GLY A 64 11.37 -13.06 5.70
CA GLY A 64 12.53 -12.17 5.62
C GLY A 64 13.42 -12.09 6.87
N LYS A 65 13.07 -12.76 7.97
CA LYS A 65 13.87 -12.76 9.23
C LYS A 65 14.88 -13.91 9.38
N LYS A 66 15.17 -14.69 8.33
CA LYS A 66 16.22 -15.72 8.41
C LYS A 66 17.45 -15.38 7.56
N SER A 67 18.57 -15.28 8.29
CA SER A 67 19.96 -15.46 7.85
C SER A 67 20.72 -14.21 7.39
N SER A 68 21.27 -13.47 8.37
CA SER A 68 22.69 -13.13 8.30
C SER A 68 23.37 -13.84 9.46
N LYS A 69 24.09 -14.90 9.12
CA LYS A 69 25.09 -15.56 9.96
C LYS A 69 26.37 -14.74 9.93
#